data_AF-A0AAV8PTN9-F1
#
_entry.id   AF-A0AAV8PTN9-F1
#
_cell.length_a   1.000
_cell.length_b   1.000
_cell.length_c   1.000
_cell.angle_alpha   90.00
_cell.angle_beta   90.00
_cell.angle_gamma   90.00
#
_symmetry.space_group_name_H-M   'P 1'
#
loop_
_entity.id
_entity.type
_entity.pdbx_description
1 polymer ?
#
loop_
_entity_poly.entity_id
_entity_poly.type
_entity_poly.pdbx_seq_one_letter_code
_entity_poly.pdbx_strand_id
1 'polypeptide(L)'
;MYVGSRHASNVVSVAKSWLPILILGLGCNQLMMSEKESNLESADLVEARFPLWLSVLGKIELHRDGDLCQYDDNQTPKLQTSAFENLIEMLLILLKKGCPRILDAVGVVILAGLEVALKRAEFSLVFGLVHFTCTKMFGNGSAPLEELELTSYSLQKIYQWIEQDLRDHHSNKDGRHQLEGAHSLIQSLL
;
A
#
# COMPACT_ATOMS: atom_id res chain seq x y z
N MET A 1 -26.28 21.55 -23.12
CA MET A 1 -26.88 20.25 -22.76
C MET A 1 -25.82 19.46 -22.01
N TYR A 2 -26.02 19.22 -20.71
CA TYR A 2 -25.03 18.59 -19.81
C TYR A 2 -24.94 17.08 -20.07
N VAL A 3 -23.79 16.60 -20.55
CA VAL A 3 -23.48 15.16 -20.67
C VAL A 3 -22.25 14.89 -19.80
N GLY A 4 -22.43 14.87 -18.48
CA GLY A 4 -21.28 14.83 -17.55
C GLY A 4 -21.42 13.94 -16.31
N SER A 5 -22.62 13.55 -15.85
CA SER A 5 -22.75 12.86 -14.55
C SER A 5 -23.10 11.37 -14.62
N ARG A 6 -23.58 10.86 -15.76
CA ARG A 6 -24.14 9.49 -15.84
C ARG A 6 -23.11 8.38 -15.94
N HIS A 7 -21.88 8.68 -16.38
CA HIS A 7 -20.81 7.68 -16.51
C HIS A 7 -20.04 7.48 -15.20
N ALA A 8 -19.94 8.52 -14.35
CA ALA A 8 -19.33 8.40 -13.03
C ALA A 8 -20.21 7.58 -12.06
N SER A 9 -21.54 7.70 -12.14
CA SER A 9 -22.45 6.93 -11.29
C SER A 9 -22.40 5.42 -11.57
N ASN A 10 -22.18 5.04 -12.82
CA ASN A 10 -22.12 3.63 -13.22
C ASN A 10 -20.81 2.96 -12.77
N VAL A 11 -19.68 3.67 -12.85
CA VAL A 11 -18.39 3.15 -12.38
C VAL A 11 -18.38 2.96 -10.85
N VAL A 12 -18.97 3.89 -10.09
CA VAL A 12 -19.11 3.73 -8.63
C VAL A 12 -20.05 2.58 -8.26
N SER A 13 -21.12 2.36 -9.03
CA SER A 13 -22.04 1.24 -8.82
C SER A 13 -21.37 -0.12 -9.08
N VAL A 14 -20.63 -0.23 -10.19
CA VAL A 14 -19.86 -1.43 -10.52
C VAL A 14 -18.76 -1.65 -9.48
N ALA A 15 -17.96 -0.64 -9.15
CA ALA A 15 -16.88 -0.81 -8.18
C ALA A 15 -17.38 -1.17 -6.76
N LYS A 16 -18.56 -0.67 -6.34
CA LYS A 16 -19.23 -1.11 -5.11
C LYS A 16 -19.56 -2.60 -5.11
N SER A 17 -19.95 -3.17 -6.25
CA SER A 17 -20.22 -4.62 -6.35
C SER A 17 -18.96 -5.48 -6.38
N TRP A 18 -17.81 -4.91 -6.74
CA TRP A 18 -16.52 -5.60 -6.76
C TRP A 18 -15.78 -5.50 -5.43
N LEU A 19 -16.07 -4.50 -4.61
CA LEU A 19 -15.42 -4.28 -3.32
C LEU A 19 -15.54 -5.50 -2.38
N PRO A 20 -16.70 -6.18 -2.22
CA PRO A 20 -16.80 -7.41 -1.44
C PRO A 20 -15.93 -8.54 -2.01
N ILE A 21 -15.80 -8.64 -3.34
CA ILE A 21 -14.99 -9.65 -4.01
C ILE A 21 -13.50 -9.36 -3.82
N LEU A 22 -13.09 -8.09 -3.82
CA LEU A 22 -11.72 -7.68 -3.53
C LEU A 22 -11.37 -7.93 -2.05
N ILE A 23 -12.27 -7.60 -1.13
CA ILE A 23 -12.10 -7.89 0.31
C ILE A 23 -12.04 -9.40 0.55
N LEU A 24 -12.93 -10.18 -0.09
CA LEU A 24 -12.91 -11.63 -0.04
C LEU A 24 -11.62 -12.19 -0.67
N GLY A 25 -11.17 -11.67 -1.81
CA GLY A 25 -9.94 -12.12 -2.45
C GLY A 25 -8.70 -11.83 -1.61
N LEU A 26 -8.62 -10.63 -1.02
CA LEU A 26 -7.52 -10.23 -0.13
C LEU A 26 -7.56 -11.00 1.20
N GLY A 27 -8.74 -11.14 1.81
CA GLY A 27 -8.95 -11.86 3.06
C GLY A 27 -8.77 -13.38 2.92
N CYS A 28 -9.26 -13.99 1.84
CA CYS A 28 -9.02 -15.41 1.55
C CYS A 28 -7.55 -15.68 1.29
N ASN A 29 -6.83 -14.76 0.63
CA ASN A 29 -5.39 -14.90 0.46
C ASN A 29 -4.69 -14.88 1.84
N GLN A 30 -5.05 -13.97 2.75
CA GLN A 30 -4.50 -13.96 4.12
C GLN A 30 -4.87 -15.21 4.91
N LEU A 31 -6.11 -15.68 4.83
CA LEU A 31 -6.57 -16.89 5.54
C LEU A 31 -5.84 -18.15 5.03
N MET A 32 -5.64 -18.26 3.71
CA MET A 32 -4.86 -19.36 3.11
C MET A 32 -3.38 -19.30 3.48
N MET A 33 -2.84 -18.11 3.77
CA MET A 33 -1.49 -17.98 4.32
C MET A 33 -1.41 -18.42 5.79
N SER A 34 -2.46 -18.12 6.58
CA SER A 34 -2.53 -18.50 8.00
C SER A 34 -2.82 -19.99 8.25
N GLU A 35 -3.68 -20.64 7.44
CA GLU A 35 -3.91 -22.10 7.55
C GLU A 35 -2.69 -22.95 7.14
N LYS A 36 -1.78 -22.38 6.35
CA LYS A 36 -0.50 -23.03 6.02
C LYS A 36 0.54 -22.92 7.13
N GLU A 37 0.48 -21.89 7.96
CA GLU A 37 1.37 -21.71 9.12
C GLU A 37 1.10 -22.73 10.23
N SER A 38 -0.13 -23.26 10.35
CA SER A 38 -0.47 -24.24 11.41
C SER A 38 -0.09 -25.69 11.10
N ASN A 39 0.32 -26.00 9.85
CA ASN A 39 0.52 -27.36 9.39
C ASN A 39 1.92 -27.69 8.84
N LEU A 40 2.85 -26.73 8.76
CA LEU A 40 4.21 -26.99 8.28
C LEU A 40 5.26 -26.22 9.10
N GLU A 41 6.09 -26.96 9.84
CA GLU A 41 7.44 -26.54 10.20
C GLU A 41 8.21 -26.26 8.90
N SER A 42 8.29 -25.01 8.45
CA SER A 42 9.30 -24.62 7.46
C SER A 42 9.39 -23.11 7.34
N ALA A 43 10.55 -22.57 7.72
CA ALA A 43 10.98 -21.22 7.39
C ALA A 43 10.94 -20.93 5.86
N ASP A 44 10.84 -21.97 5.01
CA ASP A 44 10.79 -21.90 3.55
C ASP A 44 9.43 -21.44 2.96
N LEU A 45 8.33 -21.45 3.72
CA LEU A 45 7.01 -21.01 3.20
C LEU A 45 6.77 -19.50 3.32
N VAL A 46 7.49 -18.78 4.19
CA VAL A 46 7.53 -17.30 4.19
C VAL A 46 8.19 -16.79 2.90
N GLU A 47 8.99 -17.65 2.25
CA GLU A 47 9.52 -17.44 0.91
C GLU A 47 8.46 -17.59 -0.20
N ALA A 48 7.35 -18.29 0.07
CA ALA A 48 6.33 -18.64 -0.92
C ALA A 48 5.39 -17.47 -1.27
N ARG A 49 5.94 -16.60 -2.10
CA ARG A 49 5.30 -15.61 -2.98
C ARG A 49 4.64 -14.43 -2.26
N PHE A 50 5.49 -13.46 -1.95
CA PHE A 50 5.07 -12.08 -1.76
C PHE A 50 4.07 -11.65 -2.87
N PRO A 51 2.92 -11.03 -2.52
CA PRO A 51 1.91 -10.69 -3.51
C PRO A 51 2.48 -9.77 -4.60
N LEU A 52 2.51 -10.25 -5.85
CA LEU A 52 3.09 -9.50 -6.98
C LEU A 52 2.52 -8.10 -7.13
N TRP A 53 1.23 -7.92 -6.85
CA TRP A 53 0.56 -6.62 -6.94
C TRP A 53 1.12 -5.59 -5.94
N LEU A 54 1.58 -6.02 -4.75
CA LEU A 54 2.26 -5.16 -3.79
C LEU A 54 3.65 -4.77 -4.29
N SER A 55 4.36 -5.67 -4.97
CA SER A 55 5.69 -5.38 -5.52
C SER A 55 5.59 -4.36 -6.64
N VAL A 56 4.59 -4.54 -7.51
CA VAL A 56 4.27 -3.59 -8.59
C VAL A 56 3.87 -2.25 -7.99
N LEU A 57 3.01 -2.25 -6.97
CA LEU A 57 2.56 -1.04 -6.29
C LEU A 57 3.72 -0.23 -5.69
N GLY A 58 4.57 -0.85 -4.88
CA GLY A 58 5.71 -0.16 -4.27
C GLY A 58 6.73 0.34 -5.30
N LYS A 59 6.97 -0.41 -6.38
CA LYS A 59 7.84 0.04 -7.48
C LYS A 59 7.27 1.26 -8.19
N ILE A 60 5.98 1.24 -8.54
CA ILE A 60 5.32 2.38 -9.20
C ILE A 60 5.40 3.62 -8.31
N GLU A 61 5.18 3.46 -7.00
CA GLU A 61 5.25 4.56 -6.06
C GLU A 61 6.62 5.25 -6.08
N LEU A 62 7.71 4.47 -6.12
CA LEU A 62 9.07 5.01 -6.14
C LEU A 62 9.52 5.61 -7.48
N HIS A 63 9.01 5.10 -8.60
CA HIS A 63 9.41 5.59 -9.93
C HIS A 63 8.65 6.87 -10.34
N ARG A 64 7.57 7.23 -9.61
CA ARG A 64 6.75 8.40 -9.91
C ARG A 64 7.49 9.73 -9.74
N ASP A 65 8.53 9.76 -8.91
CA ASP A 65 9.36 10.97 -8.69
C ASP A 65 10.49 11.15 -9.73
N GLY A 66 10.78 10.13 -10.55
CA GLY A 66 11.88 10.16 -11.53
C GLY A 66 11.51 10.74 -12.90
N ASP A 67 10.25 10.68 -13.31
CA ASP A 67 9.80 11.03 -14.67
C ASP A 67 9.24 12.45 -14.82
N LEU A 68 9.23 13.26 -13.75
CA LEU A 68 8.74 14.65 -13.78
C LEU A 68 9.79 15.68 -14.24
N CYS A 69 10.99 15.23 -14.64
CA CYS A 69 12.09 16.08 -15.11
C CYS A 69 12.31 16.02 -16.63
N GLN A 70 11.24 15.98 -17.43
CA GLN A 70 11.32 16.43 -18.82
C GLN A 70 10.40 17.63 -19.02
N TYR A 71 11.00 18.82 -18.96
CA TYR A 71 10.46 20.02 -19.57
C TYR A 71 10.21 19.73 -21.05
N ASP A 72 8.96 19.83 -21.50
CA ASP A 72 8.71 20.41 -22.80
C ASP A 72 7.59 21.44 -22.69
N ASP A 73 7.90 22.60 -23.22
CA ASP A 73 7.07 23.79 -23.24
C ASP A 73 6.06 23.64 -24.38
N ASN A 74 4.78 23.81 -24.05
CA ASN A 74 3.61 23.77 -24.93
C ASN A 74 2.98 22.40 -25.23
N GLN A 75 1.68 22.33 -24.88
CA GLN A 75 0.67 21.30 -25.17
C GLN A 75 0.51 20.23 -24.08
N THR A 76 -0.47 20.47 -23.20
CA THR A 76 -1.15 19.39 -22.47
C THR A 76 -1.86 18.48 -23.48
N PRO A 77 -1.78 17.14 -23.31
CA PRO A 77 -2.48 16.49 -22.22
C PRO A 77 -1.58 15.70 -21.27
N LYS A 78 -1.90 15.89 -19.99
CA LYS A 78 -1.42 15.18 -18.81
C LYS A 78 -1.29 13.66 -19.02
N LEU A 79 -0.07 13.17 -18.76
CA LEU A 79 0.28 11.91 -18.09
C LEU A 79 -0.39 10.64 -18.66
N GLN A 80 0.37 9.85 -19.42
CA GLN A 80 0.04 8.44 -19.66
C GLN A 80 0.21 7.66 -18.34
N THR A 81 -0.75 7.80 -17.42
CA THR A 81 -0.83 6.93 -16.24
C THR A 81 -1.18 5.52 -16.71
N SER A 82 -0.46 4.52 -16.23
CA SER A 82 -0.74 3.13 -16.56
C SER A 82 -2.16 2.74 -16.11
N ALA A 83 -2.77 1.75 -16.77
CA ALA A 83 -4.10 1.26 -16.38
C ALA A 83 -4.16 0.81 -14.91
N PHE A 84 -3.03 0.35 -14.37
CA PHE A 84 -2.88 -0.01 -12.96
C PHE A 84 -2.96 1.20 -12.03
N GLU A 85 -2.28 2.31 -12.34
CA GLU A 85 -2.36 3.53 -11.53
C GLU A 85 -3.78 4.09 -11.47
N ASN A 86 -4.48 4.13 -12.60
CA ASN A 86 -5.87 4.59 -12.64
C ASN A 86 -6.78 3.69 -11.78
N LEU A 87 -6.52 2.37 -11.77
CA LEU A 87 -7.24 1.42 -10.92
C LEU A 87 -6.96 1.67 -9.43
N ILE A 88 -5.69 1.91 -9.07
CA ILE A 88 -5.28 2.21 -7.69
C ILE A 88 -5.88 3.54 -7.21
N GLU A 89 -5.85 4.58 -8.03
CA GLU A 89 -6.47 5.88 -7.69
C GLU A 89 -7.98 5.73 -7.46
N MET A 90 -8.67 4.98 -8.33
CA MET A 90 -10.09 4.68 -8.14
C MET A 90 -10.36 3.89 -6.86
N LEU A 91 -9.53 2.88 -6.55
CA LEU A 91 -9.63 2.09 -5.33
C LEU A 91 -9.44 2.96 -4.09
N LEU A 92 -8.44 3.84 -4.06
CA LEU A 92 -8.21 4.78 -2.96
C LEU A 92 -9.41 5.70 -2.73
N ILE A 93 -10.01 6.25 -3.78
CA ILE A 93 -11.20 7.09 -3.67
C ILE A 93 -12.37 6.32 -3.03
N LEU A 94 -12.56 5.07 -3.42
CA LEU A 94 -13.63 4.22 -2.90
C LEU A 94 -13.39 3.81 -1.45
N LEU A 95 -12.14 3.51 -1.08
CA LEU A 95 -11.78 3.16 0.29
C LEU A 95 -11.94 4.36 1.22
N LYS A 96 -11.42 5.54 0.83
CA LYS A 96 -11.51 6.77 1.63
C LYS A 96 -12.95 7.25 1.84
N LYS A 97 -13.81 7.11 0.84
CA LYS A 97 -15.24 7.50 0.92
C LYS A 97 -16.14 6.36 1.42
N GLY A 98 -15.58 5.17 1.59
CA GLY A 98 -16.28 3.94 1.89
C GLY A 98 -16.45 3.70 3.39
N CYS A 99 -16.57 2.42 3.75
CA CYS A 99 -16.62 2.02 5.15
C CYS A 99 -15.21 2.03 5.75
N PRO A 100 -14.96 2.72 6.88
CA PRO A 100 -13.65 2.74 7.55
C PRO A 100 -13.12 1.34 7.85
N ARG A 101 -13.97 0.38 8.20
CA ARG A 101 -13.56 -1.03 8.45
C ARG A 101 -12.95 -1.71 7.23
N ILE A 102 -13.39 -1.34 6.02
CA ILE A 102 -12.84 -1.88 4.78
C ILE A 102 -11.46 -1.25 4.53
N LEU A 103 -11.34 0.06 4.73
CA LEU A 103 -10.07 0.76 4.66
C LEU A 103 -9.06 0.16 5.66
N ASP A 104 -9.52 -0.14 6.88
CA ASP A 104 -8.72 -0.76 7.93
C ASP A 104 -8.23 -2.16 7.53
N ALA A 105 -9.13 -3.03 7.05
CA ALA A 105 -8.77 -4.37 6.59
C ALA A 105 -7.79 -4.35 5.41
N VAL A 106 -8.00 -3.46 4.42
CA VAL A 106 -7.06 -3.32 3.29
C VAL A 106 -5.71 -2.78 3.77
N GLY A 107 -5.71 -1.88 4.75
CA GLY A 107 -4.51 -1.37 5.40
C GLY A 107 -3.67 -2.49 5.97
N VAL A 108 -4.29 -3.37 6.76
CA VAL A 108 -3.65 -4.57 7.33
C VAL A 108 -3.04 -5.46 6.26
N VAL A 109 -3.69 -5.63 5.10
CA VAL A 109 -3.12 -6.45 4.00
C VAL A 109 -1.83 -5.86 3.46
N ILE A 110 -1.76 -4.54 3.29
CA ILE A 110 -0.55 -3.87 2.82
C ILE A 110 0.55 -3.94 3.91
N LEU A 111 0.19 -3.72 5.18
CA LEU A 111 1.12 -3.79 6.31
C LEU A 111 1.67 -5.21 6.53
N ALA A 112 0.87 -6.25 6.31
CA ALA A 112 1.34 -7.64 6.30
C ALA A 112 2.34 -7.90 5.17
N GLY A 113 2.16 -7.24 4.01
CA GLY A 113 3.16 -7.21 2.95
C GLY A 113 4.45 -6.54 3.40
N LEU A 114 4.36 -5.36 4.04
CA LEU A 114 5.53 -4.66 4.57
C LEU A 114 6.35 -5.54 5.52
N GLU A 115 5.69 -6.28 6.41
CA GLU A 115 6.35 -7.24 7.30
C GLU A 115 7.21 -8.24 6.53
N VAL A 116 6.66 -8.82 5.46
CA VAL A 116 7.40 -9.79 4.63
C VAL A 116 8.56 -9.12 3.89
N ALA A 117 8.34 -7.91 3.33
CA ALA A 117 9.39 -7.16 2.63
C ALA A 117 10.54 -6.77 3.57
N LEU A 118 10.22 -6.39 4.81
CA LEU A 118 11.21 -6.04 5.84
C LEU A 118 12.06 -7.25 6.23
N LYS A 119 11.42 -8.41 6.48
CA LYS A 119 12.13 -9.69 6.74
C LYS A 119 13.06 -10.12 5.59
N ARG A 120 12.73 -9.76 4.35
CA ARG A 120 13.53 -10.05 3.15
C ARG A 120 14.60 -8.99 2.86
N ALA A 121 14.71 -7.96 3.70
CA ALA A 121 15.57 -6.80 3.47
C ALA A 121 15.32 -6.09 2.13
N GLU A 122 14.08 -6.14 1.61
CA GLU A 122 13.66 -5.46 0.38
C GLU A 122 13.32 -3.99 0.70
N PHE A 123 14.30 -3.21 1.17
CA PHE A 123 14.08 -1.87 1.75
C PHE A 123 13.46 -0.86 0.78
N SER A 124 13.76 -0.97 -0.51
CA SER A 124 13.13 -0.15 -1.55
C SER A 124 11.63 -0.45 -1.62
N LEU A 125 11.24 -1.71 -1.58
CA LEU A 125 9.83 -2.10 -1.56
C LEU A 125 9.14 -1.64 -0.28
N VAL A 126 9.81 -1.79 0.88
CA VAL A 126 9.33 -1.28 2.17
C VAL A 126 9.04 0.21 2.06
N PHE A 127 10.01 1.00 1.60
CA PHE A 127 9.86 2.45 1.49
C PHE A 127 8.73 2.84 0.52
N GLY A 128 8.65 2.21 -0.65
CA GLY A 128 7.57 2.48 -1.61
C GLY A 128 6.18 2.16 -1.07
N LEU A 129 6.03 1.04 -0.35
CA LEU A 129 4.75 0.66 0.26
C LEU A 129 4.41 1.54 1.47
N VAL A 130 5.38 1.94 2.29
CA VAL A 130 5.17 2.90 3.38
C VAL A 130 4.75 4.26 2.81
N HIS A 131 5.44 4.75 1.77
CA HIS A 131 5.08 5.99 1.11
C HIS A 131 3.65 5.95 0.59
N PHE A 132 3.28 4.90 -0.15
CA PHE A 132 1.91 4.70 -0.64
C PHE A 132 0.89 4.72 0.51
N THR A 133 1.16 3.95 1.56
CA THR A 133 0.24 3.76 2.68
C THR A 133 0.05 5.06 3.47
N CYS A 134 1.14 5.71 3.89
CA CYS A 134 1.08 6.90 4.71
C CYS A 134 0.60 8.13 3.93
N THR A 135 1.03 8.31 2.68
CA THR A 135 0.73 9.54 1.93
C THR A 135 -0.57 9.44 1.12
N LYS A 136 -0.80 8.30 0.45
CA LYS A 136 -1.94 8.13 -0.45
C LYS A 136 -3.13 7.49 0.23
N MET A 137 -2.92 6.49 1.08
CA MET A 137 -4.01 5.74 1.70
C MET A 137 -4.54 6.41 2.97
N PHE A 138 -3.66 6.78 3.89
CA PHE A 138 -4.01 7.41 5.18
C PHE A 138 -3.68 8.91 5.27
N GLY A 139 -3.13 9.47 4.19
CA GLY A 139 -2.98 10.91 4.08
C GLY A 139 -4.32 11.61 3.81
N ASN A 140 -4.26 12.93 3.65
CA ASN A 140 -5.39 13.85 3.54
C ASN A 140 -6.68 13.26 2.93
N GLY A 141 -7.78 13.39 3.68
CA GLY A 141 -9.13 12.98 3.26
C GLY A 141 -9.47 11.50 3.46
N SER A 142 -8.65 10.73 4.18
CA SER A 142 -9.04 9.42 4.73
C SER A 142 -9.75 9.57 6.08
N ALA A 143 -10.30 8.45 6.58
CA ALA A 143 -10.68 8.35 7.98
C ALA A 143 -9.45 8.61 8.89
N PRO A 144 -9.63 9.22 10.07
CA PRO A 144 -8.59 9.34 11.09
C PRO A 144 -8.00 7.96 11.41
N LEU A 145 -6.69 7.90 11.67
CA LEU A 145 -6.01 6.63 11.96
C LEU A 145 -6.55 5.96 13.22
N GLU A 146 -7.08 6.76 14.16
CA GLU A 146 -7.72 6.29 15.39
C GLU A 146 -9.00 5.49 15.13
N GLU A 147 -9.67 5.70 13.99
CA GLU A 147 -10.83 4.91 13.58
C GLU A 147 -10.44 3.58 12.90
N LEU A 148 -9.14 3.39 12.62
CA LEU A 148 -8.57 2.23 11.92
C LEU A 148 -7.73 1.40 12.92
N GLU A 149 -8.40 0.79 13.90
CA GLU A 149 -7.76 0.11 15.03
C GLU A 149 -6.72 -0.93 14.60
N LEU A 150 -7.03 -1.77 13.61
CA LEU A 150 -6.13 -2.85 13.18
C LEU A 150 -4.91 -2.30 12.45
N THR A 151 -5.11 -1.29 11.62
CA THR A 151 -4.07 -0.57 10.88
C THR A 151 -3.15 0.14 11.86
N SER A 152 -3.71 0.90 12.80
CA SER A 152 -2.95 1.64 13.80
C SER A 152 -2.03 0.71 14.61
N TYR A 153 -2.58 -0.39 15.11
CA TYR A 153 -1.81 -1.42 15.82
C TYR A 153 -0.69 -2.03 14.95
N SER A 154 -1.03 -2.41 13.71
CA SER A 154 -0.06 -3.02 12.79
C SER A 154 1.04 -2.03 12.38
N LEU A 155 0.70 -0.76 12.21
CA LEU A 155 1.63 0.30 11.83
C LEU A 155 2.62 0.59 12.96
N GLN A 156 2.17 0.62 14.22
CA GLN A 156 3.05 0.72 15.39
C GLN A 156 4.04 -0.44 15.47
N LYS A 157 3.59 -1.67 15.16
CA LYS A 157 4.46 -2.85 15.11
C LYS A 157 5.53 -2.73 14.02
N ILE A 158 5.15 -2.31 12.81
CA ILE A 158 6.09 -2.06 11.71
C ILE A 158 7.09 -0.96 12.07
N TYR A 159 6.63 0.13 12.69
CA TYR A 159 7.49 1.22 13.16
C TYR A 159 8.61 0.71 14.08
N GLN A 160 8.24 -0.10 15.08
CA GLN A 160 9.21 -0.70 16.01
C GLN A 160 10.21 -1.62 15.31
N TRP A 161 9.77 -2.39 14.30
CA TRP A 161 10.68 -3.23 13.54
C TRP A 161 11.65 -2.44 12.67
N ILE A 162 11.19 -1.38 12.02
CA ILE A 162 12.08 -0.48 11.28
C ILE A 162 13.09 0.17 12.23
N GLU A 163 12.66 0.60 13.41
CA GLU A 163 13.57 1.16 14.42
C GLU A 163 14.63 0.13 14.88
N GLN A 164 14.22 -1.12 15.08
CA GLN A 164 15.13 -2.23 15.40
C GLN A 164 16.15 -2.47 14.27
N ASP A 165 15.71 -2.60 13.02
CA ASP A 165 16.59 -2.79 11.85
C ASP A 165 17.59 -1.65 11.68
N LEU A 166 17.16 -0.41 11.91
CA LEU A 166 18.04 0.78 11.88
C LEU A 166 19.13 0.73 12.96
N ARG A 167 18.82 0.18 14.14
CA ARG A 167 19.79 0.00 15.24
C ARG A 167 20.75 -1.16 14.99
N ASP A 168 20.27 -2.23 14.39
CA ASP A 168 21.06 -3.45 14.19
C ASP A 168 22.00 -3.37 12.96
N HIS A 169 21.96 -2.26 12.21
CA HIS A 169 22.86 -1.95 11.08
C HIS A 169 22.87 -3.03 9.98
N HIS A 170 21.76 -3.76 9.81
CA HIS A 170 21.64 -4.83 8.81
C HIS A 170 21.59 -4.33 7.36
N SER A 171 21.26 -3.06 7.14
CA SER A 171 21.09 -2.48 5.81
C SER A 171 22.36 -1.82 5.26
N ASN A 172 22.57 -1.91 3.94
CA ASN A 172 23.56 -1.07 3.25
C ASN A 172 23.16 0.43 3.31
N LYS A 173 24.03 1.33 2.83
CA LYS A 173 23.76 2.79 2.90
C LYS A 173 22.44 3.20 2.25
N ASP A 174 22.12 2.66 1.08
CA ASP A 174 20.90 3.01 0.33
C ASP A 174 19.64 2.51 1.06
N GLY A 175 19.65 1.24 1.48
CA GLY A 175 18.58 0.64 2.27
C GLY A 175 18.35 1.35 3.60
N ARG A 176 19.42 1.84 4.23
CA ARG A 176 19.31 2.65 5.45
C ARG A 176 18.58 3.96 5.21
N HIS A 177 18.90 4.70 4.13
CA HIS A 177 18.19 5.94 3.81
C HIS A 177 16.70 5.67 3.51
N GLN A 178 16.40 4.56 2.84
CA GLN A 178 15.02 4.13 2.58
C GLN A 178 14.27 3.81 3.87
N LEU A 179 14.90 3.11 4.82
CA LEU A 179 14.31 2.82 6.13
C LEU A 179 14.15 4.09 6.98
N GLU A 180 15.11 5.01 6.97
CA GLU A 180 15.00 6.31 7.67
C GLU A 180 13.85 7.15 7.10
N GLY A 181 13.68 7.16 5.77
CA GLY A 181 12.55 7.78 5.11
C GLY A 181 11.22 7.13 5.48
N ALA A 182 11.15 5.79 5.47
CA ALA A 182 9.98 5.04 5.88
C ALA A 182 9.61 5.32 7.35
N HIS A 183 10.59 5.29 8.25
CA HIS A 183 10.44 5.58 9.66
C HIS A 183 9.85 6.98 9.88
N SER A 184 10.39 7.99 9.20
CA SER A 184 9.93 9.38 9.30
C SER A 184 8.48 9.55 8.82
N LEU A 185 8.09 8.87 7.73
CA LEU A 185 6.73 8.89 7.21
C LEU A 185 5.73 8.26 8.19
N ILE A 186 6.08 7.10 8.76
CA ILE A 186 5.22 6.45 9.76
C ILE A 186 5.10 7.32 11.01
N GLN A 187 6.21 7.90 11.47
CA GLN A 187 6.22 8.80 12.63
C GLN A 187 5.34 10.03 12.43
N SER A 188 5.25 10.55 11.20
CA SER A 188 4.40 11.71 10.90
C SER A 188 2.90 11.40 10.91
N LEU A 189 2.55 10.11 10.85
CA LEU A 189 1.17 9.62 10.79
C LEU A 189 0.68 9.08 12.14
N LEU A 190 1.58 8.57 12.99
CA LEU A 190 1.30 8.11 14.36
C LEU A 190 1.23 9.29 15.35
#